data_AF-D7GWE4-F1
#
_entry.id   AF-D7GWE4-F1
#
_cell.length_a   1.000
_cell.length_b   1.000
_cell.length_c   1.000
_cell.angle_alpha   90.00
_cell.angle_beta   90.00
_cell.angle_gamma   90.00
#
_symmetry.space_group_name_H-M   'P 1'
#
loop_
_entity.id
_entity.type
_entity.pdbx_description
1 polymer ?
#
loop_
_entity_poly.entity_id
_entity_poly.type
_entity_poly.pdbx_seq_one_letter_code
_entity_poly.pdbx_strand_id
1 'polypeptide(L)' 'MMNPMQLMQMMRSGGNPQQALITMMKRQAGNNPVMNNAIQMMEKGDSAGVEQLARNLCKEKNLNPDDVLSQIKTQFGMK' A
#
# COMPACT_ATOMS: atom_id res chain seq x y z
N MET A 1 4.56 -19.62 4.28
CA MET A 1 3.32 -20.41 4.17
C MET A 1 2.17 -19.59 4.73
N MET A 2 1.09 -19.39 3.98
CA MET A 2 -0.06 -18.59 4.40
C MET A 2 -0.85 -19.35 5.47
N ASN A 3 -1.00 -18.77 6.66
CA ASN A 3 -1.64 -19.44 7.80
C ASN A 3 -3.13 -19.69 7.46
N PRO A 4 -3.63 -20.95 7.52
CA PRO A 4 -4.98 -21.30 7.09
C PRO A 4 -6.09 -20.55 7.86
N MET A 5 -5.80 -20.14 9.11
CA MET A 5 -6.68 -19.27 9.89
C MET A 5 -6.88 -17.87 9.29
N GLN A 6 -5.84 -17.30 8.65
CA GLN A 6 -5.92 -15.98 7.99
C GLN A 6 -6.77 -16.05 6.72
N LEU A 7 -6.66 -17.14 5.97
CA LEU A 7 -7.49 -17.38 4.78
C LEU A 7 -8.96 -17.58 5.16
N MET A 8 -9.22 -18.29 6.27
CA MET A 8 -10.57 -18.53 6.77
C MET A 8 -11.23 -17.27 7.35
N GLN A 9 -10.46 -16.38 7.98
CA GLN A 9 -10.94 -15.05 8.40
C GLN A 9 -11.28 -14.15 7.21
N MET A 10 -10.48 -14.22 6.15
CA MET A 10 -10.71 -13.41 4.95
C MET A 10 -11.97 -13.84 4.19
N MET A 11 -12.24 -15.15 4.11
CA MET A 11 -13.48 -15.68 3.52
C MET A 11 -14.72 -15.46 4.38
N ARG A 12 -14.62 -15.55 5.72
CA ARG A 12 -15.78 -15.36 6.61
C ARG A 12 -16.21 -13.91 6.79
N SER A 13 -15.30 -12.95 6.62
CA SER A 13 -15.61 -11.53 6.86
C SER A 13 -16.24 -10.78 5.68
N GLY A 14 -16.57 -11.44 4.55
CA GLY A 14 -17.09 -10.74 3.36
C GLY A 14 -16.14 -9.61 2.91
N GLY A 15 -14.83 -9.91 2.94
CA GLY A 15 -13.77 -8.92 3.14
C GLY A 15 -13.78 -7.72 2.19
N ASN A 16 -13.74 -6.53 2.78
CA ASN A 16 -13.57 -5.27 2.08
C ASN A 16 -12.25 -5.33 1.28
N PRO A 17 -12.25 -5.17 -0.06
CA PRO A 17 -11.07 -5.38 -0.92
C PRO A 17 -9.87 -4.52 -0.52
N GLN A 18 -10.10 -3.40 0.17
CA GLN A 18 -9.04 -2.58 0.76
C GLN A 18 -8.24 -3.32 1.84
N GLN A 19 -8.89 -4.11 2.71
CA GLN A 19 -8.19 -4.89 3.75
C GLN A 19 -7.40 -6.06 3.14
N ALA A 20 -7.90 -6.64 2.06
CA ALA A 20 -7.18 -7.65 1.27
C ALA A 20 -5.87 -7.07 0.73
N LEU A 21 -5.96 -5.90 0.09
CA LEU A 21 -4.82 -5.16 -0.46
C LEU A 21 -3.81 -4.77 0.63
N ILE A 22 -4.28 -4.25 1.77
CA ILE A 22 -3.43 -3.90 2.91
C ILE A 22 -2.69 -5.13 3.45
N THR A 23 -3.38 -6.27 3.58
CA THR A 23 -2.76 -7.52 4.06
C THR A 23 -1.69 -8.03 3.09
N MET A 24 -1.95 -7.91 1.78
CA MET A 24 -0.99 -8.27 0.74
C MET A 24 0.22 -7.33 0.74
N MET A 25 -0.02 -6.01 0.85
CA MET A 25 1.05 -5.03 1.02
C MET A 25 1.86 -5.27 2.29
N LYS A 26 1.26 -5.57 3.44
CA LYS A 26 2.00 -5.88 4.69
C LYS A 26 2.93 -7.08 4.50
N ARG A 27 2.51 -8.09 3.74
CA ARG A 27 3.34 -9.26 3.43
C ARG A 27 4.47 -8.96 2.46
N GLN A 28 4.20 -8.15 1.45
CA GLN A 28 5.20 -7.76 0.44
C GLN A 28 6.16 -6.68 0.97
N ALA A 29 5.68 -5.83 1.87
CA ALA A 29 6.46 -4.89 2.66
C ALA A 29 7.51 -5.62 3.48
N GLY A 30 7.16 -6.75 4.11
CA GLY A 30 8.07 -7.53 4.93
C GLY A 30 8.77 -6.64 5.97
N ASN A 31 10.10 -6.49 5.83
CA ASN A 31 10.96 -5.66 6.68
C ASN A 31 11.18 -4.24 6.16
N ASN A 32 10.46 -3.78 5.12
CA ASN A 32 10.61 -2.42 4.63
C ASN A 32 9.88 -1.42 5.56
N PRO A 33 10.63 -0.64 6.36
CA PRO A 33 10.04 0.24 7.37
C PRO A 33 9.18 1.35 6.75
N VAL A 34 9.51 1.77 5.53
CA VAL A 34 8.77 2.81 4.80
C VAL A 34 7.35 2.34 4.46
N MET A 35 7.24 1.12 3.96
CA MET A 35 5.95 0.54 3.58
C MET A 35 5.09 0.23 4.80
N ASN A 36 5.69 -0.24 5.90
CA ASN A 36 4.98 -0.44 7.17
C ASN A 36 4.45 0.88 7.75
N ASN A 37 5.25 1.96 7.69
CA ASN A 37 4.80 3.29 8.11
C ASN A 37 3.65 3.80 7.22
N ALA A 38 3.74 3.63 5.90
CA ALA A 38 2.69 4.02 4.96
C ALA A 38 1.37 3.28 5.26
N ILE A 39 1.44 1.99 5.53
CA ILE A 39 0.26 1.18 5.86
C ILE A 39 -0.34 1.61 7.20
N GLN A 40 0.47 1.87 8.23
CA GLN A 40 -0.03 2.37 9.50
C GLN A 40 -0.69 3.75 9.38
N MET A 41 -0.14 4.64 8.54
CA MET A 41 -0.74 5.95 8.27
C MET A 41 -2.06 5.81 7.52
N MET A 42 -2.14 4.94 6.50
CA MET A 42 -3.40 4.63 5.83
C MET A 42 -4.45 4.03 6.78
N GLU A 43 -4.06 3.09 7.65
CA GLU A 43 -4.96 2.49 8.64
C GLU A 43 -5.49 3.51 9.66
N LYS A 44 -4.69 4.54 9.96
CA LYS A 44 -5.10 5.68 10.80
C LYS A 44 -5.90 6.75 10.05
N GLY A 45 -6.04 6.64 8.73
CA GLY A 45 -6.68 7.65 7.87
C GLY A 45 -5.80 8.88 7.57
N ASP A 46 -4.52 8.82 7.91
CA ASP A 46 -3.54 9.90 7.70
C ASP A 46 -3.06 9.96 6.25
N SER A 47 -3.94 10.48 5.39
CA SER A 47 -3.69 10.55 3.95
C SER A 47 -2.57 11.54 3.62
N ALA A 48 -2.40 12.60 4.41
CA ALA A 48 -1.35 13.60 4.24
C ALA A 48 0.05 13.01 4.55
N GLY A 49 0.17 12.22 5.63
CA GLY A 49 1.40 11.52 5.97
C GLY A 49 1.81 10.49 4.90
N VAL A 50 0.83 9.79 4.33
CA VAL A 50 1.07 8.84 3.22
C VAL A 50 1.56 9.57 1.97
N GLU A 51 0.95 10.71 1.60
CA GLU A 51 1.40 11.49 0.45
C GLU A 51 2.82 12.04 0.66
N GLN A 52 3.12 12.57 1.85
CA GLN A 52 4.45 13.09 2.17
C GLN A 52 5.50 11.97 2.11
N LEU A 53 5.19 10.79 2.63
CA LEU A 53 6.07 9.63 2.57
C LEU A 53 6.26 9.14 1.13
N ALA A 54 5.21 9.14 0.29
CA ALA A 54 5.32 8.82 -1.13
C ALA A 54 6.19 9.83 -1.88
N ARG A 55 6.02 11.14 -1.63
CA ARG A 55 6.84 12.21 -2.22
C ARG A 55 8.30 12.10 -1.80
N ASN A 56 8.56 11.85 -0.53
CA ASN A 56 9.92 11.68 -0.01
C ASN A 56 10.58 10.43 -0.59
N LEU A 57 9.86 9.32 -0.67
CA LEU A 57 10.36 8.08 -1.26
C LEU A 57 10.69 8.25 -2.74
N CYS A 58 9.86 8.94 -3.51
CA CYS A 58 10.15 9.24 -4.91
C CYS A 58 11.45 10.05 -5.02
N LYS A 59 11.58 11.12 -4.23
CA LYS A 59 12.81 11.94 -4.19
C LYS A 59 14.05 11.14 -3.80
N GLU A 60 13.97 10.31 -2.75
CA GLU A 60 15.10 9.47 -2.30
C GLU A 60 15.51 8.43 -3.32
N LYS A 61 14.56 7.92 -4.11
CA LYS A 61 14.82 6.94 -5.17
C LYS A 61 15.25 7.58 -6.49
N ASN A 62 15.44 8.90 -6.55
CA ASN A 62 15.61 9.67 -7.79
C ASN A 62 14.49 9.41 -8.81
N LEU A 63 13.30 9.06 -8.33
CA LEU A 63 12.10 8.89 -9.13
C LEU A 63 11.33 10.20 -9.11
N ASN A 64 10.95 10.70 -10.28
CA ASN A 64 10.10 11.87 -10.35
C ASN A 64 8.67 11.48 -9.94
N PRO A 65 8.11 12.06 -8.87
CA PRO A 65 6.76 11.72 -8.40
C PRO A 65 5.69 11.91 -9.48
N ASP A 66 5.86 12.87 -10.39
CA ASP A 66 4.94 13.09 -11.51
C ASP A 66 4.99 11.93 -12.53
N ASP A 67 6.18 11.39 -12.80
CA ASP A 67 6.36 10.23 -13.68
C ASP A 67 5.79 8.97 -13.05
N VAL A 68 5.99 8.79 -11.74
CA VAL A 68 5.40 7.67 -10.99
C VAL A 68 3.88 7.77 -10.99
N LEU A 69 3.32 8.97 -10.76
CA LEU A 69 1.89 9.19 -10.79
C LEU A 69 1.31 8.94 -12.19
N SER A 70 2.02 9.37 -13.24
CA SER A 70 1.65 9.12 -14.64
C SER A 70 1.69 7.64 -14.99
N GLN A 71 2.71 6.90 -14.52
CA GLN A 71 2.79 5.45 -14.67
C GLN A 71 1.67 4.72 -13.93
N ILE A 72 1.35 5.13 -12.71
CA ILE A 72 0.23 4.58 -11.94
C ILE A 72 -1.08 4.84 -12.67
N LYS A 73 -1.35 6.09 -13.08
CA LYS A 73 -2.55 6.43 -13.87
C LYS A 73 -2.67 5.57 -15.12
N THR A 74 -1.57 5.40 -15.86
CA THR A 74 -1.50 4.54 -17.04
C THR A 74 -1.78 3.07 -16.72
N GLN A 75 -1.18 2.53 -15.65
CA GLN A 75 -1.37 1.13 -15.24
C GLN A 75 -2.78 0.84 -14.73
N PHE A 76 -3.43 1.80 -14.08
CA PHE A 76 -4.81 1.68 -13.62
C PHE A 76 -5.85 2.10 -14.67
N GLY A 77 -5.42 2.46 -15.89
CA GLY A 77 -6.31 2.88 -16.98
C GLY A 77 -7.07 4.17 -16.70
N MET A 78 -6.63 4.95 -15.71
CA MET A 78 -7.20 6.26 -15.37
C MET A 78 -6.59 7.30 -16.30
N LYS A 79 -7.33 7.67 -17.36
CA LYS A 79 -7.00 8.80 -18.24
C LYS A 79 -7.43 10.12 -17.61
#